data_AF-A0A6F9CZA4-F1
#
_entry.id   AF-A0A6F9CZA4-F1
#
_cell.length_a   1.000
_cell.length_b   1.000
_cell.length_c   1.000
_cell.angle_alpha   90.00
_cell.angle_beta   90.00
_cell.angle_gamma   90.00
#
_symmetry.space_group_name_H-M   'P 1'
#
loop_
_entity.id
_entity.type
_entity.pdbx_description
1 polymer ?
#
loop_
_entity_poly.entity_id
_entity_poly.type
_entity_poly.pdbx_seq_one_letter_code
_entity_poly.pdbx_strand_id
1 'polypeptide(L)'
;MSLFGKLFGTGSKGEKSTSPQEAIQRLRDTEEMLTKKQEFLEKKIDQELLTAKKNGTKNKRAALQALKRKKRYEQQLGQIDGTLSTIEFQREALENANTNTEDITEQQELAQEISDAISKPVGFGEEFDEDDLLAELEELEQEELDKNLLEIAGTENVPLPNVPSTSLPARPAAKKEEDEDDMKDLEAWAAN
;
A
#
# COMPACT_ATOMS: atom_id res chain seq x y z
N MET A 1 28.37 12.81 -68.95
CA MET A 1 29.23 14.00 -68.78
C MET A 1 28.84 14.69 -67.49
N SER A 2 29.85 15.03 -66.68
CA SER A 2 29.88 15.98 -65.55
C SER A 2 28.93 15.73 -64.36
N LEU A 3 29.37 15.46 -63.12
CA LEU A 3 30.43 16.06 -62.28
C LEU A 3 30.30 17.59 -62.12
N PHE A 4 30.48 18.05 -60.87
CA PHE A 4 30.43 19.42 -60.31
C PHE A 4 29.10 19.79 -59.60
N GLY A 5 29.05 19.99 -58.27
CA GLY A 5 30.13 20.09 -57.30
C GLY A 5 29.62 20.10 -55.86
N LYS A 6 30.45 19.51 -54.98
CA LYS A 6 30.49 19.71 -53.53
C LYS A 6 30.63 21.21 -53.18
N LEU A 7 30.41 21.49 -51.89
CA LEU A 7 30.71 22.71 -51.11
C LEU A 7 29.52 23.63 -50.84
N PHE A 8 28.82 23.40 -49.73
CA PHE A 8 29.08 24.13 -48.48
C PHE A 8 28.14 23.59 -47.37
N GLY A 9 28.67 23.30 -46.17
CA GLY A 9 27.82 23.00 -45.02
C GLY A 9 28.12 21.72 -44.25
N THR A 10 29.39 21.28 -44.19
CA THR A 10 29.87 20.49 -43.04
C THR A 10 30.00 21.39 -41.81
N GLY A 11 28.87 21.94 -41.37
CA GLY A 11 28.74 22.57 -40.07
C GLY A 11 28.34 21.49 -39.10
N SER A 12 29.32 21.00 -38.35
CA SER A 12 29.16 20.17 -37.15
C SER A 12 27.83 20.48 -36.46
N LYS A 13 26.84 19.60 -36.65
CA LYS A 13 25.70 19.52 -35.75
C LYS A 13 26.28 18.84 -34.51
N GLY A 14 27.03 19.62 -33.73
CA GLY A 14 27.52 19.17 -32.45
C GLY A 14 26.32 18.60 -31.72
N GLU A 15 26.39 17.30 -31.43
CA GLU A 15 25.72 16.77 -30.26
C GLU A 15 25.96 17.81 -29.17
N LYS A 16 24.90 18.46 -28.73
CA LYS A 16 24.96 19.16 -27.46
C LYS A 16 25.13 18.03 -26.45
N SER A 17 26.38 17.64 -26.20
CA SER A 17 26.75 16.87 -25.03
C SER A 17 26.18 17.67 -23.87
N THR A 18 25.08 17.20 -23.30
CA THR A 18 24.48 17.81 -22.12
C THR A 18 25.57 18.01 -21.11
N SER A 19 25.70 19.23 -20.59
CA SER A 19 26.69 19.46 -19.57
C SER A 19 26.37 18.55 -18.37
N PRO A 20 27.37 18.16 -17.59
CA PRO A 20 27.11 17.35 -16.40
C PRO A 20 26.11 18.02 -15.45
N GLN A 21 26.13 19.36 -15.37
CA GLN A 21 25.15 20.14 -14.60
C GLN A 21 23.73 19.99 -15.15
N GLU A 22 23.57 19.92 -16.47
CA GLU A 22 22.27 19.70 -17.10
C GLU A 22 21.77 18.27 -16.85
N ALA A 23 22.67 17.28 -16.85
CA ALA A 23 22.33 15.89 -16.50
C ALA A 23 21.87 15.77 -15.04
N ILE A 24 22.62 16.36 -14.10
CA ILE A 24 22.24 16.40 -12.68
C ILE A 24 20.88 17.10 -12.49
N GLN A 25 20.63 18.20 -13.20
CA GLN A 25 19.34 18.89 -13.11
C GLN A 25 18.19 18.02 -13.61
N ARG A 26 18.35 17.31 -14.73
CA ARG A 26 17.31 16.39 -15.23
C ARG A 26 17.02 15.24 -14.27
N LEU A 27 18.04 14.71 -13.59
CA LEU A 27 17.85 13.69 -12.56
C LEU A 27 17.00 14.26 -11.40
N ARG A 28 17.31 15.46 -10.92
CA ARG A 28 16.51 16.15 -9.88
C ARG A 28 15.07 16.41 -10.30
N ASP A 29 14.85 16.87 -11.54
CA ASP A 29 13.50 17.10 -12.06
C ASP A 29 12.72 15.78 -12.16
N THR A 30 13.40 14.68 -12.49
CA THR A 30 12.81 13.33 -12.54
C THR A 30 12.50 12.80 -11.15
N GLU A 31 13.41 12.98 -10.18
CA GLU A 31 13.16 12.67 -8.76
C GLU A 31 11.92 13.41 -8.26
N GLU A 32 11.82 14.72 -8.48
CA GLU A 32 10.66 15.52 -8.04
C GLU A 32 9.34 15.02 -8.67
N MET A 33 9.38 14.65 -9.96
CA MET A 33 8.21 14.06 -10.64
C MET A 33 7.82 12.72 -10.02
N LEU A 34 8.79 11.85 -9.74
CA LEU A 34 8.56 10.54 -9.14
C LEU A 34 8.05 10.66 -7.70
N THR A 35 8.59 11.57 -6.89
CA THR A 35 8.10 11.86 -5.55
C THR A 35 6.64 12.32 -5.58
N LYS A 36 6.27 13.23 -6.49
CA LYS A 36 4.86 13.64 -6.66
C LYS A 36 3.95 12.48 -7.06
N LYS A 37 4.46 11.57 -7.91
CA LYS A 37 3.72 10.38 -8.32
C LYS A 37 3.56 9.39 -7.15
N GLN A 38 4.58 9.24 -6.32
CA GLN A 38 4.54 8.46 -5.08
C GLN A 38 3.42 8.97 -4.15
N GLU A 39 3.41 10.27 -3.82
CA GLU A 39 2.36 10.87 -2.99
C GLU A 39 0.95 10.69 -3.56
N PHE A 40 0.82 10.74 -4.89
CA PHE A 40 -0.47 10.51 -5.55
C PHE A 40 -0.93 9.06 -5.40
N LEU A 41 -0.02 8.09 -5.55
CA LEU A 41 -0.32 6.68 -5.37
C LEU A 41 -0.64 6.33 -3.92
N GLU A 42 0.10 6.88 -2.95
CA GLU A 42 -0.20 6.74 -1.53
C GLU A 42 -1.64 7.22 -1.21
N LYS A 43 -2.01 8.42 -1.70
CA LYS A 43 -3.39 8.93 -1.56
C LYS A 43 -4.43 8.03 -2.23
N LYS A 44 -4.08 7.36 -3.34
CA LYS A 44 -4.96 6.41 -4.03
C LYS A 44 -5.11 5.11 -3.25
N ILE A 45 -4.04 4.59 -2.68
CA ILE A 45 -4.03 3.42 -1.80
C ILE A 45 -4.96 3.67 -0.61
N ASP A 46 -4.84 4.83 0.05
CA ASP A 46 -5.70 5.19 1.18
C ASP A 46 -7.18 5.28 0.78
N GLN A 47 -7.48 5.87 -0.38
CA GLN A 47 -8.86 5.96 -0.90
C GLN A 47 -9.47 4.57 -1.14
N GLU A 48 -8.71 3.64 -1.71
CA GLU A 48 -9.17 2.27 -1.96
C GLU A 48 -9.31 1.48 -0.66
N LEU A 49 -8.41 1.67 0.30
CA LEU A 49 -8.49 1.06 1.62
C LEU A 49 -9.75 1.52 2.37
N LEU A 50 -10.05 2.82 2.38
CA LEU A 50 -11.30 3.36 2.94
C LEU A 50 -12.54 2.80 2.23
N THR A 51 -12.44 2.60 0.92
CA THR A 51 -13.53 2.03 0.12
C THR A 51 -13.74 0.55 0.43
N ALA A 52 -12.66 -0.22 0.61
CA ALA A 52 -12.73 -1.62 1.02
C ALA A 52 -13.38 -1.75 2.39
N LYS A 53 -12.88 -1.02 3.39
CA LYS A 53 -13.40 -0.90 4.74
C LYS A 53 -14.90 -0.61 4.80
N LYS A 54 -15.32 0.49 4.14
CA LYS A 54 -16.74 0.90 4.08
C LYS A 54 -17.66 -0.16 3.45
N ASN A 55 -17.14 -0.98 2.53
CA ASN A 55 -17.93 -1.95 1.79
C ASN A 55 -17.75 -3.39 2.28
N GLY A 56 -16.79 -3.74 3.13
CA GLY A 56 -16.53 -5.12 3.54
C GLY A 56 -17.78 -5.81 4.07
N THR A 57 -18.39 -5.22 5.09
CA THR A 57 -19.60 -5.75 5.73
C THR A 57 -20.87 -5.65 4.88
N LYS A 58 -20.89 -4.86 3.80
CA LYS A 58 -22.11 -4.56 3.01
C LYS A 58 -22.09 -5.17 1.61
N ASN A 59 -20.93 -5.21 0.98
CA ASN A 59 -20.72 -5.60 -0.40
C ASN A 59 -19.27 -6.07 -0.59
N LYS A 60 -19.03 -7.33 -0.21
CA LYS A 60 -17.73 -7.99 -0.35
C LYS A 60 -17.14 -7.88 -1.75
N ARG A 61 -17.97 -8.00 -2.80
CA ARG A 61 -17.50 -7.87 -4.20
C ARG A 61 -16.91 -6.49 -4.49
N ALA A 62 -17.56 -5.42 -4.03
CA ALA A 62 -17.05 -4.06 -4.20
C ALA A 62 -15.78 -3.83 -3.37
N ALA A 63 -15.69 -4.42 -2.18
CA ALA A 63 -14.51 -4.35 -1.33
C ALA A 63 -13.31 -5.09 -1.95
N LEU A 64 -13.51 -6.30 -2.47
CA LEU A 64 -12.47 -7.06 -3.19
C LEU A 64 -11.95 -6.31 -4.43
N GLN A 65 -12.84 -5.66 -5.19
CA GLN A 65 -12.41 -4.83 -6.32
C GLN A 65 -11.57 -3.63 -5.87
N ALA A 66 -11.88 -3.03 -4.72
CA ALA A 66 -11.09 -1.95 -4.14
C ALA A 66 -9.72 -2.46 -3.67
N LEU A 67 -9.65 -3.60 -2.98
CA LEU A 67 -8.39 -4.23 -2.58
C LEU A 67 -7.53 -4.61 -3.79
N LYS A 68 -8.13 -5.11 -4.87
CA LYS A 68 -7.42 -5.38 -6.12
C LYS A 68 -6.81 -4.11 -6.72
N ARG A 69 -7.52 -2.97 -6.69
CA ARG A 69 -6.98 -1.67 -7.12
C ARG A 69 -5.87 -1.18 -6.18
N LYS A 70 -6.06 -1.29 -4.87
CA LYS A 70 -5.05 -0.99 -3.84
C LYS A 70 -3.75 -1.72 -4.13
N LYS A 71 -3.78 -3.04 -4.31
CA LYS A 71 -2.60 -3.86 -4.61
C LYS A 71 -1.89 -3.44 -5.90
N ARG A 72 -2.63 -3.07 -6.95
CA ARG A 72 -2.03 -2.51 -8.17
C ARG A 72 -1.29 -1.20 -7.92
N TYR A 73 -1.82 -0.32 -7.08
CA TYR A 73 -1.15 0.93 -6.72
C TYR A 73 0.08 0.69 -5.84
N GLU A 74 0.03 -0.27 -4.91
CA GLU A 74 1.19 -0.69 -4.10
C GLU A 74 2.32 -1.24 -4.97
N GLN A 75 2.00 -2.06 -5.97
CA GLN A 75 2.99 -2.56 -6.93
C GLN A 75 3.62 -1.43 -7.76
N GLN A 76 2.81 -0.45 -8.19
CA GLN A 76 3.32 0.76 -8.86
C GLN A 76 4.23 1.58 -7.93
N LEU A 77 3.88 1.68 -6.65
CA LEU A 77 4.66 2.39 -5.65
C LEU A 77 6.05 1.76 -5.49
N GLY A 78 6.11 0.44 -5.29
CA GLY A 78 7.38 -0.27 -5.14
C GLY A 78 8.29 -0.16 -6.37
N GLN A 79 7.73 -0.11 -7.58
CA GLN A 79 8.52 0.16 -8.78
C GLN A 79 9.08 1.59 -8.81
N ILE A 80 8.29 2.57 -8.39
CA ILE A 80 8.74 3.97 -8.29
C ILE A 80 9.84 4.10 -7.24
N ASP A 81 9.70 3.46 -6.07
CA ASP A 81 10.70 3.53 -5.01
C ASP A 81 12.05 2.96 -5.46
N GLY A 82 12.05 1.79 -6.13
CA GLY A 82 13.29 1.21 -6.68
C GLY A 82 13.91 2.08 -7.77
N THR A 83 13.07 2.73 -8.57
CA THR A 83 13.52 3.68 -9.59
C THR A 83 14.14 4.93 -8.96
N LEU A 84 13.47 5.50 -7.95
CA LEU A 84 13.92 6.68 -7.23
C LEU A 84 15.30 6.41 -6.59
N SER A 85 15.45 5.28 -5.90
CA SER A 85 16.74 4.89 -5.30
C SER A 85 17.87 4.76 -6.34
N THR A 86 17.55 4.28 -7.54
CA THR A 86 18.52 4.19 -8.63
C THR A 86 18.95 5.59 -9.10
N ILE A 87 17.99 6.50 -9.30
CA ILE A 87 18.29 7.89 -9.71
C ILE A 87 19.09 8.62 -8.63
N GLU A 88 18.73 8.45 -7.36
CA GLU A 88 19.43 9.09 -6.24
C GLU A 88 20.90 8.65 -6.17
N PHE A 89 21.17 7.35 -6.32
CA PHE A 89 22.52 6.81 -6.37
C PHE A 89 23.33 7.41 -7.54
N GLN A 90 22.69 7.56 -8.69
CA GLN A 90 23.33 8.14 -9.88
C GLN A 90 23.61 9.62 -9.74
N ARG A 91 22.67 10.37 -9.17
CA ARG A 91 22.85 11.79 -8.86
C ARG A 91 24.04 11.96 -7.91
N GLU A 92 24.12 11.18 -6.84
CA GLU A 92 25.24 11.21 -5.91
C GLU A 92 26.57 10.83 -6.60
N ALA A 93 26.57 9.80 -7.43
CA ALA A 93 27.75 9.42 -8.21
C ALA A 93 28.24 10.56 -9.13
N LEU A 94 27.32 11.27 -9.80
CA LEU A 94 27.63 12.41 -10.66
C LEU A 94 28.04 13.67 -9.91
N GLU A 95 27.51 13.87 -8.70
CA GLU A 95 27.90 14.99 -7.83
C GLU A 95 29.30 14.76 -7.21
N ASN A 96 29.66 13.49 -6.94
CA ASN A 96 30.95 13.10 -6.38
C ASN A 96 32.05 12.93 -7.43
N ALA A 97 31.71 12.44 -8.62
CA ALA A 97 32.63 12.38 -9.75
C ALA A 97 32.83 13.79 -10.31
N ASN A 98 34.07 14.24 -10.53
CA ASN A 98 34.36 15.48 -11.28
C ASN A 98 34.10 15.30 -12.80
N THR A 99 32.98 14.63 -13.12
CA THR A 99 32.27 14.50 -14.40
C THR A 99 33.13 14.22 -15.63
N ASN A 100 33.35 12.94 -15.93
CA ASN A 100 33.79 12.48 -17.25
C ASN A 100 32.59 12.45 -18.22
N THR A 101 32.82 12.75 -19.49
CA THR A 101 31.75 12.80 -20.51
C THR A 101 31.13 11.42 -20.80
N GLU A 102 31.88 10.34 -20.55
CA GLU A 102 31.43 8.94 -20.68
C GLU A 102 30.33 8.59 -19.65
N ASP A 103 30.49 9.04 -18.40
CA ASP A 103 29.49 8.82 -17.35
C ASP A 103 28.16 9.50 -17.72
N ILE A 104 28.19 10.63 -18.44
CA ILE A 104 26.96 11.36 -18.82
C ILE A 104 26.14 10.58 -19.85
N THR A 105 26.79 9.90 -20.79
CA THR A 105 26.09 9.15 -21.85
C THR A 105 25.39 7.90 -21.32
N GLU A 106 26.05 7.14 -20.45
CA GLU A 106 25.46 5.95 -19.82
C GLU A 106 24.22 6.32 -18.97
N GLN A 107 24.25 7.51 -18.36
CA GLN A 107 23.17 8.03 -17.53
C GLN A 107 21.95 8.50 -18.34
N GLN A 108 22.16 9.00 -19.57
CA GLN A 108 21.03 9.32 -20.46
C GLN A 108 20.27 8.07 -20.90
N GLU A 109 21.00 7.00 -21.21
CA GLU A 109 20.40 5.72 -21.59
C GLU A 109 19.60 5.13 -20.42
N LEU A 110 20.12 5.19 -19.19
CA LEU A 110 19.35 4.73 -18.04
C LEU A 110 18.15 5.62 -17.75
N ALA A 111 18.26 6.95 -17.82
CA ALA A 111 17.11 7.83 -17.64
C ALA A 111 15.97 7.54 -18.64
N GLN A 112 16.32 7.17 -19.88
CA GLN A 112 15.34 6.70 -20.87
C GLN A 112 14.77 5.33 -20.51
N GLU A 113 15.61 4.37 -20.11
CA GLU A 113 15.15 3.05 -19.66
C GLU A 113 14.20 3.15 -18.46
N ILE A 114 14.50 4.04 -17.52
CA ILE A 114 13.66 4.37 -16.37
C ILE A 114 12.33 4.96 -16.83
N SER A 115 12.36 5.95 -17.73
CA SER A 115 11.14 6.56 -18.28
C SER A 115 10.25 5.50 -18.95
N ASP A 116 10.87 4.57 -19.69
CA ASP A 116 10.19 3.46 -20.33
C ASP A 116 9.69 2.42 -19.31
N ALA A 117 10.45 2.14 -18.25
CA ALA A 117 10.07 1.22 -17.18
C ALA A 117 8.85 1.74 -16.40
N ILE A 118 8.83 3.05 -16.08
CA ILE A 118 7.69 3.69 -15.41
C ILE A 118 6.46 3.80 -16.35
N SER A 119 6.70 3.96 -17.65
CA SER A 119 5.64 4.10 -18.66
C SER A 119 5.01 2.77 -19.05
N LYS A 120 5.70 1.64 -18.83
CA LYS A 120 5.12 0.32 -19.04
C LYS A 120 3.99 0.12 -18.03
N PRO A 121 2.75 -0.14 -18.49
CA PRO A 121 1.66 -0.42 -17.58
C PRO A 121 2.01 -1.64 -16.74
N VAL A 122 1.99 -1.48 -15.41
CA VAL A 122 2.21 -2.57 -14.46
C VAL A 122 1.33 -3.73 -14.86
N GLY A 123 1.97 -4.89 -15.06
CA GLY A 123 1.43 -6.04 -15.76
C GLY A 123 -0.02 -6.30 -15.38
N PHE A 124 -0.92 -6.20 -16.36
CA PHE A 124 -2.35 -6.43 -16.15
C PHE A 124 -2.68 -7.90 -15.81
N GLY A 125 -1.68 -8.79 -15.80
CA GLY A 125 -1.80 -10.24 -15.70
C GLY A 125 -1.32 -10.91 -14.41
N GLU A 126 -0.79 -10.18 -13.42
CA GLU A 126 -0.82 -10.69 -12.03
C GLU A 126 -2.25 -10.50 -11.53
N GLU A 127 -3.07 -11.53 -11.72
CA GLU A 127 -4.34 -11.62 -11.05
C GLU A 127 -4.06 -11.90 -9.57
N PHE A 128 -4.18 -10.87 -8.73
CA PHE A 128 -4.20 -11.07 -7.28
C PHE A 128 -5.22 -12.16 -6.94
N ASP A 129 -4.77 -13.19 -6.24
CA ASP A 129 -5.58 -14.33 -5.85
C ASP A 129 -6.77 -13.85 -5.00
N GLU A 130 -7.97 -14.27 -5.38
CA GLU A 130 -9.20 -13.81 -4.72
C GLU A 130 -9.26 -14.32 -3.26
N ASP A 131 -8.70 -15.50 -2.99
CA ASP A 131 -8.63 -16.08 -1.64
C ASP A 131 -7.73 -15.26 -0.71
N ASP A 132 -6.57 -14.79 -1.21
CA ASP A 132 -5.68 -13.91 -0.45
C ASP A 132 -6.35 -12.55 -0.19
N LEU A 133 -7.05 -12.00 -1.19
CA LEU A 133 -7.80 -10.75 -1.03
C LEU A 133 -8.98 -10.89 -0.06
N LEU A 134 -9.62 -12.06 -0.03
CA LEU A 134 -10.68 -12.37 0.93
C LEU A 134 -10.14 -12.44 2.36
N ALA A 135 -8.98 -13.07 2.56
CA ALA A 135 -8.32 -13.10 3.86
C ALA A 135 -7.95 -11.68 4.34
N GLU A 136 -7.37 -10.83 3.47
CA GLU A 136 -7.07 -9.42 3.80
C GLU A 136 -8.35 -8.64 4.11
N LEU A 137 -9.45 -8.91 3.40
CA LEU A 137 -10.73 -8.26 3.69
C LEU A 137 -11.29 -8.67 5.07
N GLU A 138 -11.21 -9.96 5.42
CA GLU A 138 -11.68 -10.47 6.71
C GLU A 138 -10.86 -9.90 7.88
N GLU A 139 -9.55 -9.81 7.73
CA GLU A 139 -8.68 -9.16 8.71
C GLU A 139 -9.06 -7.68 8.89
N LEU A 140 -9.25 -6.94 7.79
CA LEU A 140 -9.68 -5.54 7.85
C LEU A 140 -11.06 -5.37 8.49
N GLU A 141 -12.00 -6.27 8.21
CA GLU A 141 -13.32 -6.27 8.87
C GLU A 141 -13.19 -6.47 10.38
N GLN A 142 -12.35 -7.42 10.82
CA GLN A 142 -12.12 -7.67 12.24
C GLN A 142 -11.43 -6.49 12.93
N GLU A 143 -10.41 -5.88 12.33
CA GLU A 143 -9.75 -4.68 12.86
C GLU A 143 -10.73 -3.51 13.06
N GLU A 144 -11.65 -3.31 12.11
CA GLU A 144 -12.67 -2.27 12.24
C GLU A 144 -13.67 -2.58 13.34
N LEU A 145 -14.08 -3.85 13.48
CA LEU A 145 -14.96 -4.27 14.57
C LEU A 145 -14.28 -4.07 15.93
N ASP A 146 -13.02 -4.47 16.06
CA ASP A 146 -12.24 -4.31 17.29
C ASP A 146 -12.05 -2.83 17.63
N LYS A 147 -11.75 -1.97 16.65
CA LYS A 147 -11.63 -0.53 16.85
C LYS A 147 -12.96 0.10 17.31
N ASN A 148 -14.07 -0.26 16.67
CA ASN A 148 -15.40 0.22 17.07
C ASN A 148 -15.75 -0.25 18.49
N LEU A 149 -15.39 -1.49 18.85
CA LEU A 149 -15.59 -2.02 20.19
C LEU A 149 -14.75 -1.27 21.23
N LEU A 150 -13.49 -0.96 20.90
CA LEU A 150 -12.59 -0.18 21.75
C LEU A 150 -13.09 1.26 21.95
N GLU A 151 -13.64 1.88 20.91
CA GLU A 151 -14.23 3.22 20.99
C GLU A 151 -15.49 3.22 21.87
N ILE A 152 -16.35 2.21 21.75
CA ILE A 152 -17.52 2.04 22.62
C ILE A 152 -17.09 1.82 24.08
N ALA A 153 -16.09 0.97 24.32
CA ALA A 153 -15.54 0.70 25.65
C ALA A 153 -14.83 1.92 26.27
N GLY A 154 -14.26 2.81 25.45
CA GLY A 154 -13.63 4.06 25.88
C GLY A 154 -14.62 5.15 26.32
N THR A 155 -15.91 5.00 26.04
CA THR A 155 -16.96 5.89 26.57
C THR A 155 -17.34 5.47 28.00
N GLU A 156 -16.47 5.76 28.96
CA GLU A 156 -16.58 5.45 30.40
C GLU A 156 -17.78 6.11 31.13
N ASN A 157 -18.74 6.70 30.40
CA ASN A 157 -19.91 7.39 30.95
C ASN A 157 -21.24 6.90 30.35
N VAL A 158 -21.37 5.61 30.04
CA VAL A 158 -22.70 5.01 29.90
C VAL A 158 -23.22 4.73 31.32
N PRO A 159 -24.19 5.50 31.86
CA PRO A 159 -24.78 5.18 33.15
C PRO A 159 -25.40 3.79 33.04
N LEU A 160 -24.86 2.85 33.84
CA LEU A 160 -25.42 1.50 33.91
C LEU A 160 -26.91 1.61 34.23
N PRO A 161 -27.77 0.81 33.57
CA PRO A 161 -29.18 0.79 33.90
C PRO A 161 -29.32 0.48 35.39
N ASN A 162 -30.05 1.33 36.09
CA ASN A 162 -30.29 1.16 37.52
C ASN A 162 -31.04 -0.16 37.72
N VAL A 163 -30.34 -1.17 38.27
CA VAL A 163 -30.98 -2.44 38.58
C VAL A 163 -32.10 -2.17 39.58
N PRO A 164 -33.32 -2.71 39.37
CA PRO A 164 -34.39 -2.55 40.33
C PRO A 164 -33.95 -3.17 41.66
N SER A 165 -33.73 -2.33 42.67
CA SER A 165 -33.50 -2.75 44.05
C SER A 165 -34.83 -3.20 44.66
N THR A 166 -35.39 -4.29 44.14
CA THR A 166 -36.47 -5.00 44.81
C THR A 166 -35.84 -6.06 45.70
N SER A 167 -35.99 -5.93 47.01
CA SER A 167 -35.59 -6.99 47.94
C SER A 167 -36.30 -8.28 47.52
N LEU A 168 -35.53 -9.29 47.15
CA LEU A 168 -36.05 -10.61 46.83
C LEU A 168 -36.88 -11.11 48.03
N PRO A 169 -38.05 -11.75 47.80
CA PRO A 169 -38.79 -12.39 48.87
C PRO A 169 -37.91 -13.49 49.49
N ALA A 170 -37.85 -13.52 50.83
CA ALA A 170 -37.11 -14.54 51.57
C ALA A 170 -37.64 -15.93 51.20
N ARG A 171 -36.79 -16.76 50.57
CA ARG A 171 -37.09 -18.15 50.21
C ARG A 171 -37.34 -18.96 51.49
N PRO A 172 -38.45 -19.70 51.62
CA PRO A 172 -38.62 -20.68 52.69
C PRO A 172 -37.59 -21.81 52.48
N ALA A 173 -36.88 -22.17 53.54
CA ALA A 173 -35.85 -23.21 53.52
C ALA A 173 -36.44 -24.57 53.09
N ALA A 174 -36.01 -25.10 51.94
CA ALA A 174 -36.02 -26.55 51.63
C ALA A 174 -35.30 -26.87 50.30
N LYS A 175 -34.61 -28.02 50.33
CA LYS A 175 -33.89 -28.77 49.27
C LYS A 175 -32.45 -28.34 48.97
N LYS A 176 -31.53 -29.08 49.62
CA LYS A 176 -30.08 -29.19 49.37
C LYS A 176 -29.73 -30.50 48.62
N GLU A 177 -30.72 -31.21 48.08
CA GLU A 177 -30.49 -32.55 47.48
C GLU A 177 -30.27 -32.52 45.96
N GLU A 178 -30.76 -31.52 45.22
CA GLU A 178 -30.59 -31.48 43.74
C GLU A 178 -29.17 -31.07 43.31
N ASP A 179 -28.53 -30.13 44.02
CA ASP A 179 -27.22 -29.61 43.59
C ASP A 179 -26.07 -30.63 43.74
N GLU A 180 -26.21 -31.65 44.60
CA GLU A 180 -25.20 -32.70 44.77
C GLU A 180 -25.31 -33.82 43.71
N ASP A 181 -26.50 -34.07 43.18
CA ASP A 181 -26.71 -35.09 42.15
C ASP A 181 -26.24 -34.59 40.78
N ASP A 182 -26.51 -33.33 40.44
CA ASP A 182 -26.06 -32.72 39.18
C ASP A 182 -24.52 -32.67 39.08
N MET A 183 -23.83 -32.48 40.21
CA MET A 183 -22.36 -32.45 40.26
C MET A 183 -21.75 -33.84 40.04
N LYS A 184 -22.39 -34.90 40.55
CA LYS A 184 -21.93 -36.28 40.37
C LYS A 184 -22.13 -36.79 38.94
N ASP A 185 -23.24 -36.40 38.30
CA ASP A 185 -23.52 -36.79 36.91
C ASP A 185 -22.50 -36.17 35.95
N LEU A 186 -22.04 -34.94 36.23
CA LEU A 186 -20.95 -34.29 35.47
C LEU A 186 -19.59 -34.97 35.68
N GLU A 187 -19.27 -35.37 36.93
CA GLU A 187 -18.03 -36.12 37.21
C GLU A 187 -18.01 -37.48 36.52
N ALA A 188 -19.15 -38.17 36.45
CA ALA A 188 -19.27 -39.46 35.77
C ALA A 188 -19.12 -39.36 34.25
N TRP A 189 -19.58 -38.25 33.64
CA TRP A 189 -19.41 -38.02 32.21
C TRP A 189 -17.96 -37.72 31.82
N ALA A 190 -17.23 -36.98 32.65
CA ALA A 190 -15.83 -36.62 32.39
C ALA A 190 -14.84 -37.79 32.56
N ALA A 191 -15.26 -38.87 33.20
CA ALA A 191 -14.40 -40.01 33.55
C ALA A 191 -14.43 -41.18 32.53
N ASN A 192 -15.07 -41.01 31.37
CA ASN A 192 -15.13 -42.03 30.31
C ASN A 192 -14.57 -41.56 28.97
#